data_AF-A0A4U9HQK6-F1
#
_entry.id   AF-A0A4U9HQK6-F1
#
_cell.length_a   1.000
_cell.length_b   1.000
_cell.length_c   1.000
_cell.angle_alpha   90.00
_cell.angle_beta   90.00
_cell.angle_gamma   90.00
#
_symmetry.space_group_name_H-M   'P 1'
#
loop_
_entity.id
_entity.type
_entity.pdbx_description
1 polymer ?
#
loop_
_entity_poly.entity_id
_entity_poly.type
_entity_poly.pdbx_seq_one_letter_code
_entity_poly.pdbx_strand_id
1 'polypeptide(L)' 'MSDKITVGEAIARTLEQYAVSAMYGIISIHNLPIADAVGQRGQSALCRRAARRAR' A
#
# COMPACT_ATOMS: atom_id res chain seq x y z
N MET A 1 -4.18 -1.32 25.57
CA MET A 1 -3.22 -0.48 24.83
C MET A 1 -3.89 -0.10 23.52
N SER A 2 -4.08 1.19 23.23
CA SER A 2 -4.46 1.59 21.87
C SER A 2 -3.20 1.57 21.02
N ASP A 3 -2.93 0.44 20.37
CA ASP A 3 -1.93 0.37 19.32
C ASP A 3 -2.32 1.38 18.23
N LYS A 4 -1.62 2.52 18.21
CA LYS A 4 -1.81 3.57 17.21
C LYS A 4 -1.24 3.06 15.89
N ILE A 5 -2.07 2.43 15.08
CA ILE A 5 -1.72 2.07 13.71
C ILE A 5 -1.74 3.32 12.83
N THR A 6 -0.84 3.40 11.85
CA THR A 6 -0.90 4.46 10.84
C THR A 6 -2.08 4.21 9.89
N VAL A 7 -2.57 5.28 9.24
CA VAL A 7 -3.67 5.14 8.26
C VAL A 7 -3.26 4.23 7.09
N GLY A 8 -2.02 4.33 6.61
CA GLY A 8 -1.50 3.46 5.56
C GLY A 8 -1.52 1.98 5.96
N GLU A 9 -1.16 1.68 7.21
CA GLU A 9 -1.19 0.34 7.77
C GLU A 9 -2.61 -0.21 7.91
N ALA A 10 -3.57 0.61 8.35
CA ALA A 10 -4.98 0.23 8.43
C ALA A 10 -5.54 -0.13 7.04
N ILE A 11 -5.23 0.69 6.03
CA ILE A 11 -5.64 0.46 4.65
C ILE A 11 -5.00 -0.82 4.11
N ALA A 12 -3.69 -1.02 4.31
CA ALA A 12 -3.00 -2.19 3.81
C ALA A 12 -3.58 -3.50 4.40
N ARG A 13 -3.83 -3.55 5.71
CA ARG A 13 -4.50 -4.69 6.36
C ARG A 13 -5.88 -4.96 5.81
N THR A 14 -6.63 -3.89 5.54
CA THR A 14 -7.98 -3.98 4.99
C THR A 14 -7.94 -4.58 3.58
N LEU A 15 -7.03 -4.10 2.72
CA LEU A 15 -6.85 -4.63 1.36
C LEU A 15 -6.41 -6.11 1.36
N GLU A 16 -5.59 -6.53 2.33
CA GLU A 16 -5.24 -7.94 2.52
C GLU A 16 -6.44 -8.78 2.94
N GLN A 17 -7.25 -8.31 3.90
CA GLN A 17 -8.46 -9.01 4.34
C GLN A 17 -9.49 -9.19 3.22
N TYR A 18 -9.59 -8.20 2.32
CA TYR A 18 -10.44 -8.28 1.12
C TYR A 18 -9.81 -9.08 -0.03
N ALA A 19 -8.64 -9.71 0.17
CA ALA A 19 -7.94 -10.50 -0.82
C ALA A 19 -7.70 -9.74 -2.14
N VAL A 20 -7.42 -8.43 -2.07
CA VAL A 20 -7.17 -7.62 -3.27
C VAL A 20 -5.89 -8.10 -3.94
N SER A 21 -6.01 -8.48 -5.22
CA SER A 21 -4.93 -9.12 -5.98
C SER A 21 -4.06 -8.16 -6.76
N ALA A 22 -4.51 -6.92 -6.98
CA ALA A 22 -3.74 -5.86 -7.64
C ALA A 22 -4.29 -4.47 -7.25
N MET A 23 -3.40 -3.51 -7.02
CA MET A 23 -3.74 -2.10 -6.85
C MET A 23 -3.01 -1.25 -7.89
N TYR A 24 -3.67 -0.21 -8.38
CA TYR A 24 -3.10 0.78 -9.26
C TYR A 24 -3.21 2.15 -8.60
N GLY A 25 -2.14 2.94 -8.66
CA GLY A 25 -2.10 4.26 -8.05
C GLY A 25 -1.17 5.20 -8.81
N ILE A 26 -1.42 6.50 -8.66
CA ILE A 26 -0.53 7.56 -9.13
C ILE A 26 0.46 7.91 -8.02
N ILE A 27 1.73 8.04 -8.38
CA ILE A 27 2.77 8.45 -7.43
C ILE A 27 2.54 9.92 -7.06
N SER A 28 2.25 10.17 -5.79
CA SER A 28 2.15 11.50 -5.19
C SER A 28 2.70 11.46 -3.76
N ILE A 29 3.25 12.57 -3.28
CA ILE A 29 3.80 12.68 -1.90
C ILE A 29 2.77 12.26 -0.84
N HIS A 30 1.49 12.53 -1.08
CA HIS A 30 0.39 12.23 -0.17
C HIS A 30 0.00 10.75 -0.17
N ASN A 31 0.27 10.04 -1.27
CA ASN A 31 -0.02 8.62 -1.42
C ASN A 31 1.16 7.74 -0.97
N LEU A 32 2.34 8.33 -0.79
CA LEU A 32 3.53 7.60 -0.35
C LEU A 32 3.30 6.79 0.93
N PRO A 33 2.62 7.28 1.99
CA PRO A 33 2.41 6.48 3.21
C PRO A 33 1.63 5.19 2.97
N ILE A 34 0.69 5.20 2.01
CA ILE A 34 -0.10 4.00 1.65
C ILE A 34 0.72 3.08 0.75
N ALA A 35 1.38 3.64 -0.26
CA ALA A 35 2.26 2.89 -1.16
C ALA A 35 3.42 2.22 -0.41
N ASP A 36 3.96 2.91 0.60
CA ASP A 36 5.02 2.43 1.48
C ASP A 36 4.49 1.32 2.41
N ALA A 37 3.35 1.54 3.09
CA ALA A 37 2.73 0.51 3.93
C ALA A 37 2.43 -0.78 3.16
N VAL A 38 1.87 -0.68 1.96
CA VAL A 38 1.63 -1.84 1.09
C VAL A 38 2.94 -2.43 0.54
N GLY A 39 3.92 -1.58 0.22
CA GLY A 39 5.24 -1.99 -0.27
C GLY A 39 6.07 -2.78 0.74
N GLN A 40 6.02 -2.38 2.03
CA GLN A 40 6.68 -3.08 3.14
C GLN A 40 6.12 -4.50 3.36
N ARG A 41 4.85 -4.74 2.97
CA ARG A 41 4.17 -6.04 3.08
C ARG A 41 4.53 -7.02 1.93
N GLY A 42 5.25 -6.52 0.92
CA GLY A 42 6.30 -7.24 0.19
C GLY A 42 5.95 -8.45 -0.68
N GLN A 43 4.86 -9.20 -0.48
CA GLN A 43 4.67 -10.49 -1.18
C GLN A 43 3.23 -10.91 -1.51
N SER A 44 2.21 -10.24 -0.99
CA SER A 44 0.83 -10.45 -1.45
C SER A 44 0.66 -9.76 -2.81
N ALA A 45 0.07 -10.45 -3.78
CA ALA A 45 -0.02 -10.10 -5.20
C ALA A 45 -0.46 -8.65 -5.54
N LEU A 46 -0.97 -7.91 -4.55
CA LEU A 46 -1.44 -6.53 -4.58
C LEU A 46 -0.49 -5.54 -5.28
N CYS A 47 0.82 -5.65 -5.12
CA CYS A 47 1.77 -4.64 -5.64
C CYS A 47 2.60 -5.16 -6.82
N ARG A 48 2.01 -5.19 -8.03
CA ARG A 48 2.82 -5.23 -9.26
C ARG A 48 3.42 -3.85 -9.47
N ARG A 49 4.72 -3.69 -9.21
CA ARG A 49 5.45 -2.41 -9.34
C ARG A 49 5.27 -1.82 -10.74
N ALA A 50 4.32 -0.92 -10.92
CA ALA A 50 4.28 0.02 -12.03
C ALA A 50 5.21 1.20 -11.72
N ALA A 51 6.47 0.92 -11.39
CA ALA A 51 7.48 1.94 -11.15
C ALA A 51 8.05 2.42 -12.49
N ARG A 52 7.23 3.08 -13.32
CA ARG A 52 7.77 3.98 -14.34
C ARG A 52 7.97 5.32 -13.65
N ARG A 53 9.23 5.54 -13.24
CA ARG A 53 9.78 6.80 -12.75
C ARG A 53 9.22 7.93 -13.63
N ALA A 54 8.25 8.68 -13.10
CA ALA A 54 7.81 9.92 -13.74
C ALA A 54 9.05 10.83 -13.75
N ARG A 55 9.50 11.17 -14.96
CA ARG A 55 10.59 12.13 -15.17
C ARG A 55 10.15 13.50 -14.70
#